data_AF-A0A6S7F9Y5-F1
#
_entry.id   AF-A0A6S7F9Y5-F1
#
_cell.length_a   1.000
_cell.length_b   1.000
_cell.length_c   1.000
_cell.angle_alpha   90.00
_cell.angle_beta   90.00
_cell.angle_gamma   90.00
#
_symmetry.space_group_name_H-M   'P 1'
#
loop_
_entity.id
_entity.type
_entity.pdbx_description
1 polymer ?
#
loop_
_entity_poly.entity_id
_entity_poly.type
_entity_poly.pdbx_seq_one_letter_code
_entity_poly.pdbx_strand_id
1 'polypeptide(L)'
;MASLLAYGLGRRYALAGRVLLLAGACALALSACGSSGPQTVGMVRADVSESAYVIQLSRAVSGALPDKTAVDLPASSRWVRMGALPQGDVYRAADGPFSLPGRRGEAGFVASSGKVLGVYLPGERLYLPLSRPVALPVSMRQ
;
A
#
# COMPACT_ATOMS: atom_id res chain seq x y z
N MET A 1 11.95 60.31 40.48
CA MET A 1 11.01 59.59 39.58
C MET A 1 11.75 59.06 38.35
N ALA A 2 12.55 58.00 38.47
CA ALA A 2 13.14 57.33 37.31
C ALA A 2 13.70 55.96 37.73
N SER A 3 12.88 54.89 37.70
CA SER A 3 13.37 53.48 37.69
C SER A 3 12.24 52.45 37.58
N LEU A 4 11.27 52.65 36.68
CA LEU A 4 10.21 51.64 36.45
C LEU A 4 10.02 51.23 34.98
N LEU A 5 10.86 51.70 34.05
CA LEU A 5 10.67 51.47 32.61
C LEU A 5 11.47 50.28 32.02
N ALA A 6 12.32 49.59 32.80
CA ALA A 6 13.17 48.53 32.25
C ALA A 6 12.56 47.11 32.30
N TYR A 7 11.47 46.88 33.03
CA TYR A 7 10.95 45.52 33.27
C TYR A 7 9.87 45.03 32.29
N GLY A 8 9.46 45.86 31.33
CA GLY A 8 8.36 45.56 30.41
C GLY A 8 8.76 44.94 29.07
N LEU A 9 10.00 45.15 28.62
CA LEU A 9 10.40 44.78 27.24
C LEU A 9 10.82 43.30 27.10
N GLY A 10 11.54 42.71 28.06
CA GLY A 10 12.07 41.35 27.94
C GLY A 10 11.01 40.24 27.84
N ARG A 11 9.81 40.47 28.38
CA ARG A 11 8.74 39.46 28.44
C ARG A 11 7.99 39.28 27.11
N ARG A 12 8.04 40.28 26.21
CA ARG A 12 7.33 40.28 24.93
C ARG A 12 8.09 39.56 23.82
N TYR A 13 9.43 39.62 23.85
CA TYR A 13 10.29 38.96 22.85
C TYR A 13 10.39 37.44 23.04
N ALA A 14 10.34 36.96 24.30
CA ALA A 14 10.38 35.52 24.59
C ALA A 14 9.09 34.78 24.17
N LEU A 15 7.94 35.45 24.26
CA LEU A 15 6.65 34.89 23.82
C LEU A 15 6.52 34.91 22.29
N ALA A 16 6.95 35.98 21.63
CA ALA A 16 6.95 36.07 20.17
C ALA A 16 7.85 35.00 19.52
N GLY A 17 9.05 34.75 20.08
CA GLY A 17 9.94 33.70 19.59
C GLY A 17 9.39 32.29 19.80
N ARG A 18 8.70 32.02 20.92
CA ARG A 18 8.05 30.74 21.20
C ARG A 18 6.86 30.46 20.27
N VAL A 19 6.05 31.47 19.96
CA VAL A 19 4.92 31.34 19.03
C VAL A 19 5.41 31.11 17.59
N LEU A 20 6.49 31.77 17.17
CA LEU A 20 7.07 31.55 15.85
C LEU A 20 7.68 30.14 15.70
N LEU A 21 8.35 29.63 16.74
CA LEU A 21 8.92 28.27 16.74
C LEU A 21 7.85 27.17 16.75
N LEU A 22 6.74 27.37 17.47
CA LEU A 22 5.60 26.44 17.48
C LEU A 22 4.86 26.40 16.14
N ALA A 23 4.72 27.54 15.46
CA ALA A 23 4.10 27.60 14.13
C ALA A 23 4.96 26.94 13.05
N GLY A 24 6.29 27.09 13.12
CA GLY A 24 7.23 26.44 12.19
C GLY A 24 7.24 24.91 12.32
N ALA A 25 7.05 24.36 13.52
CA ALA A 25 7.02 22.92 13.75
C ALA A 25 5.75 22.23 13.21
N CYS A 26 4.60 22.89 13.24
CA CYS A 26 3.35 22.33 12.67
C CYS A 26 3.37 22.20 11.14
N ALA A 27 4.12 23.04 10.43
CA ALA A 27 4.19 23.00 8.97
C ALA A 27 4.98 21.79 8.43
N LEU A 28 5.93 21.24 9.20
CA LEU A 28 6.73 20.08 8.79
C LEU A 28 6.05 18.73 9.04
N ALA A 29 4.94 18.70 9.79
CA ALA A 29 4.23 17.47 10.11
C ALA A 29 3.25 17.00 9.01
N LEU A 30 2.96 17.82 8.01
CA LEU A 30 1.90 17.56 7.01
C LEU A 30 2.42 16.98 5.67
N SER A 31 3.73 16.86 5.45
CA SER A 31 4.28 16.31 4.20
C SER A 31 4.32 14.77 4.15
N ALA A 32 3.79 14.08 5.17
CA ALA A 32 3.72 12.62 5.21
C ALA A 32 2.40 12.05 4.64
N CYS A 33 1.78 12.72 3.66
CA CYS A 33 0.66 12.13 2.94
C CYS A 33 1.21 10.97 2.09
N GLY A 34 0.79 9.75 2.42
CA GLY A 34 1.34 8.51 1.87
C GLY A 34 1.44 8.53 0.35
N SER A 35 2.65 8.31 -0.16
CA SER A 35 2.85 8.05 -1.59
C SER A 35 2.25 6.70 -1.93
N SER A 36 0.99 6.70 -2.38
CA SER A 36 0.26 5.53 -2.88
C SER A 36 0.47 5.30 -4.38
N GLY A 37 1.63 5.71 -4.91
CA GLY A 37 1.99 5.52 -6.31
C GLY A 37 2.54 4.12 -6.60
N PRO A 38 2.75 3.78 -7.87
CA PRO A 38 3.50 2.58 -8.28
C PRO A 38 4.86 2.52 -7.58
N GLN A 39 5.23 1.34 -7.07
CA GLN A 39 6.51 1.13 -6.37
C GLN A 39 7.29 0.02 -7.04
N THR A 40 8.57 0.26 -7.35
CA THR A 40 9.48 -0.82 -7.78
C THR A 40 9.86 -1.63 -6.55
N VAL A 41 9.56 -2.93 -6.55
CA VAL A 41 9.74 -3.79 -5.37
C VAL A 41 10.36 -5.12 -5.78
N GLY A 42 11.40 -5.51 -5.03
CA GLY A 42 11.97 -6.86 -5.09
C GLY A 42 11.09 -7.84 -4.32
N MET A 43 10.63 -8.90 -5.00
CA MET A 43 9.90 -9.98 -4.38
C MET A 43 10.86 -11.02 -3.81
N VAL A 44 10.63 -11.43 -2.56
CA VAL A 44 11.24 -12.64 -2.00
C VAL A 44 10.41 -13.81 -2.49
N ARG A 45 11.03 -14.77 -3.20
CA ARG A 45 10.31 -15.95 -3.66
C ARG A 45 9.95 -16.82 -2.47
N ALA A 46 8.73 -17.37 -2.49
CA ALA A 46 8.36 -18.43 -1.58
C ALA A 46 9.22 -19.66 -1.89
N ASP A 47 9.66 -20.39 -0.87
CA ASP A 47 10.32 -21.68 -1.06
C ASP A 47 9.37 -22.64 -1.79
N VAL A 48 9.91 -23.62 -2.52
CA VAL A 48 9.12 -24.56 -3.32
C VAL A 48 8.08 -25.30 -2.47
N SER A 49 8.36 -25.53 -1.18
CA SER A 49 7.43 -26.13 -0.23
C SER A 49 6.30 -25.19 0.19
N GLU A 50 6.53 -23.88 0.20
CA GLU A 50 5.56 -22.84 0.62
C GLU A 50 4.72 -22.34 -0.58
N SER A 51 5.26 -22.52 -1.78
CA SER A 51 4.56 -22.38 -3.07
C SER A 51 3.42 -23.40 -3.25
N ALA A 52 3.25 -24.33 -2.30
CA ALA A 52 2.16 -25.31 -2.31
C ALA A 52 0.83 -24.73 -1.78
N TYR A 53 0.82 -23.52 -1.20
CA TYR A 53 -0.42 -22.93 -0.69
C TYR A 53 -1.28 -22.38 -1.84
N VAL A 54 -2.23 -23.21 -2.28
CA VAL A 54 -3.25 -22.85 -3.27
C VAL A 54 -4.50 -22.37 -2.53
N ILE A 55 -4.90 -21.13 -2.77
CA ILE A 55 -6.19 -20.60 -2.31
C ILE A 55 -7.21 -20.63 -3.44
N GLN A 56 -8.48 -20.83 -3.10
CA GLN A 56 -9.58 -20.70 -4.04
C GLN A 56 -10.48 -19.55 -3.59
N LEU A 57 -10.87 -18.67 -4.51
CA LEU A 57 -11.77 -17.56 -4.18
C LEU A 57 -13.22 -18.07 -4.08
N SER A 58 -13.92 -17.75 -2.99
CA SER A 58 -15.33 -18.14 -2.80
C SER A 58 -16.30 -17.23 -3.57
N ARG A 59 -15.89 -16.02 -3.91
CA ARG A 59 -16.63 -15.07 -4.76
C ARG A 59 -15.65 -14.23 -5.59
N ALA A 60 -16.18 -13.55 -6.60
CA ALA A 60 -15.38 -12.63 -7.39
C ALA A 60 -14.87 -11.46 -6.52
N VAL A 61 -13.67 -11.00 -6.85
CA VAL A 61 -13.07 -9.79 -6.25
C VAL A 61 -12.92 -8.77 -7.37
N SER A 62 -13.61 -7.64 -7.23
CA SER A 62 -13.50 -6.52 -8.17
C SER A 62 -12.93 -5.32 -7.45
N GLY A 63 -11.84 -4.79 -8.00
CA GLY A 63 -11.18 -3.57 -7.54
C GLY A 63 -10.79 -2.70 -8.73
N ALA A 64 -10.17 -1.55 -8.45
CA ALA A 64 -9.66 -0.68 -9.48
C ALA A 64 -8.33 -0.05 -9.04
N LEU A 65 -7.41 0.12 -9.97
CA LEU A 65 -6.21 0.93 -9.79
C LEU A 65 -6.55 2.44 -9.80
N PRO A 66 -5.63 3.33 -9.35
CA PRO A 66 -5.86 4.77 -9.34
C PRO A 66 -6.17 5.37 -10.72
N ASP A 67 -5.70 4.73 -11.80
CA ASP A 67 -5.98 5.11 -13.19
C ASP A 67 -7.33 4.58 -13.71
N LYS A 68 -8.16 4.01 -12.83
CA LYS A 68 -9.46 3.38 -13.12
C LYS A 68 -9.36 2.06 -13.90
N THR A 69 -8.17 1.50 -14.08
CA THR A 69 -8.02 0.14 -14.64
C THR A 69 -8.67 -0.87 -13.71
N ALA A 70 -9.58 -1.68 -14.25
CA ALA A 70 -10.26 -2.73 -13.49
C ALA A 70 -9.31 -3.88 -13.13
N VAL A 71 -9.47 -4.39 -11.91
CA VAL A 71 -8.79 -5.59 -11.40
C VAL A 71 -9.86 -6.57 -10.98
N ASP A 72 -10.14 -7.55 -11.84
CA ASP A 72 -11.18 -8.56 -11.61
C ASP A 72 -10.57 -9.94 -11.42
N LEU A 73 -10.77 -10.49 -10.23
CA LEU A 73 -10.40 -11.87 -9.89
C LEU A 73 -11.68 -12.73 -9.92
N PRO A 74 -11.79 -13.72 -10.81
CA PRO A 74 -13.02 -14.50 -10.96
C PRO A 74 -13.39 -15.30 -9.69
N ALA A 75 -14.69 -15.51 -9.46
CA ALA A 75 -15.14 -16.47 -8.46
C ALA A 75 -14.61 -17.87 -8.77
N SER A 76 -14.38 -18.68 -7.74
CA SER A 76 -13.88 -20.07 -7.84
C SER A 76 -12.52 -20.23 -8.52
N SER A 77 -11.82 -19.13 -8.83
CA SER A 77 -10.46 -19.15 -9.37
C SER A 77 -9.45 -19.59 -8.31
N ARG A 78 -8.40 -20.29 -8.76
CA ARG A 78 -7.34 -20.82 -7.90
C ARG A 78 -6.07 -19.99 -8.04
N TRP A 79 -5.41 -19.76 -6.91
CA TRP A 79 -4.24 -18.90 -6.84
C TRP A 79 -3.17 -19.50 -5.97
N VAL A 80 -1.94 -19.50 -6.48
CA VAL A 80 -0.77 -20.07 -5.82
C VAL A 80 0.10 -18.95 -5.27
N ARG A 81 0.49 -19.05 -4.00
CA ARG A 81 1.46 -18.11 -3.42
C ARG A 81 2.81 -18.23 -4.14
N MET A 82 3.29 -17.14 -4.73
CA MET A 82 4.56 -17.07 -5.48
C MET A 82 5.70 -16.52 -4.61
N GLY A 83 5.36 -15.69 -3.64
CA GLY A 83 6.35 -15.00 -2.81
C GLY A 83 5.73 -13.92 -1.96
N ALA A 84 6.57 -13.04 -1.44
CA ALA A 84 6.18 -11.93 -0.59
C ALA A 84 6.88 -10.63 -1.00
N LEU A 85 6.16 -9.54 -0.80
CA LEU A 85 6.63 -8.16 -0.87
C LEU A 85 6.47 -7.54 0.53
N PRO A 86 7.11 -6.39 0.82
CA PRO A 86 6.83 -5.64 2.05
C PRO A 86 5.35 -5.30 2.25
N GLN A 87 4.58 -5.20 1.17
CA GLN A 87 3.13 -4.92 1.21
C GLN A 87 2.28 -6.17 1.53
N GLY A 88 2.76 -7.38 1.25
CA GLY A 88 2.00 -8.61 1.44
C GLY A 88 2.46 -9.77 0.56
N ASP A 89 1.70 -10.86 0.64
CA ASP A 89 1.92 -12.07 -0.14
C ASP A 89 1.46 -11.89 -1.58
N VAL A 90 2.27 -12.36 -2.53
CA VAL A 90 2.00 -12.32 -3.96
C VAL A 90 1.44 -13.66 -4.41
N TYR A 91 0.32 -13.62 -5.11
CA TYR A 91 -0.36 -14.79 -5.64
C TYR A 91 -0.45 -14.75 -7.16
N ARG A 92 -0.13 -15.86 -7.81
CA ARG A 92 -0.31 -16.07 -9.25
C ARG A 92 -1.51 -16.96 -9.52
N ALA A 93 -2.15 -16.78 -10.66
CA ALA A 93 -3.25 -17.65 -11.06
C ALA A 93 -2.72 -19.07 -11.35
N ALA A 94 -3.44 -20.09 -10.88
CA ALA A 94 -3.04 -21.49 -11.04
C ALA A 94 -3.49 -22.10 -12.38
N ASP A 95 -4.60 -21.60 -12.92
CA ASP A 95 -5.29 -22.15 -14.10
C ASP A 95 -4.88 -21.48 -15.42
N GLY A 96 -3.96 -20.52 -15.37
CA GLY A 96 -3.48 -19.75 -16.51
C GLY A 96 -2.97 -18.37 -16.09
N PRO A 97 -2.21 -17.66 -16.93
CA PRO A 97 -1.70 -16.34 -16.59
C PRO A 97 -2.86 -15.36 -16.42
N PHE A 98 -2.89 -14.67 -15.28
CA PHE A 98 -3.74 -13.49 -15.10
C PHE A 98 -3.03 -12.28 -15.72
N SER A 99 -3.74 -11.47 -16.50
CA SER A 99 -3.19 -10.26 -17.11
C SER A 99 -4.04 -9.06 -16.75
N LEU A 100 -3.38 -7.94 -16.51
CA LEU A 100 -4.06 -6.68 -16.24
C LEU A 100 -4.41 -5.98 -17.57
N PRO A 101 -5.64 -5.43 -17.73
CA PRO A 101 -6.01 -4.67 -18.92
C PRO A 101 -5.01 -3.55 -19.22
N GLY A 102 -4.65 -3.38 -20.49
CA GLY A 102 -3.70 -2.35 -20.93
C GLY A 102 -2.23 -2.63 -20.58
N ARG A 103 -1.91 -3.76 -19.94
CA ARG A 103 -0.54 -4.17 -19.64
C ARG A 103 -0.17 -5.48 -20.32
N ARG A 104 1.13 -5.67 -20.53
CA ARG A 104 1.69 -6.88 -21.13
C ARG A 104 2.24 -7.79 -20.05
N GLY A 105 2.09 -9.11 -20.27
CA GLY A 105 2.64 -10.13 -19.39
C GLY A 105 1.69 -10.59 -18.29
N GLU A 106 2.21 -11.48 -17.45
CA GLU A 106 1.51 -12.03 -16.29
C GLU A 106 1.51 -11.03 -15.13
N ALA A 107 0.41 -11.02 -14.40
CA ALA A 107 0.19 -10.27 -13.18
C ALA A 107 -0.20 -11.24 -12.06
N GLY A 108 0.15 -10.87 -10.83
CA GLY A 108 -0.34 -11.52 -9.62
C GLY A 108 -1.05 -10.50 -8.74
N PHE A 109 -1.94 -10.92 -7.85
CA PHE A 109 -2.47 -10.02 -6.83
C PHE A 109 -1.61 -10.07 -5.57
N VAL A 110 -1.62 -8.98 -4.81
CA VAL A 110 -0.95 -8.86 -3.52
C VAL A 110 -2.00 -8.80 -2.42
N ALA A 111 -1.88 -9.65 -1.42
CA ALA A 111 -2.80 -9.71 -0.30
C ALA A 111 -2.09 -9.69 1.05
N SER A 112 -2.75 -9.08 2.03
CA SER A 112 -2.33 -9.09 3.43
C SER A 112 -3.55 -8.90 4.32
N SER A 113 -3.54 -9.50 5.50
CA SER A 113 -4.60 -9.36 6.51
C SER A 113 -6.03 -9.61 5.97
N GLY A 114 -6.18 -10.63 5.12
CA GLY A 114 -7.48 -11.01 4.53
C GLY A 114 -8.02 -10.00 3.50
N LYS A 115 -7.17 -9.15 2.93
CA LYS A 115 -7.54 -8.16 1.90
C LYS A 115 -6.59 -8.21 0.72
N VAL A 116 -7.13 -7.99 -0.48
CA VAL A 116 -6.36 -7.66 -1.68
C VAL A 116 -5.99 -6.19 -1.61
N LEU A 117 -4.69 -5.91 -1.71
CA LEU A 117 -4.12 -4.57 -1.60
C LEU A 117 -3.71 -3.99 -2.94
N GLY A 118 -3.34 -4.84 -3.91
CA GLY A 118 -2.73 -4.40 -5.15
C GLY A 118 -2.48 -5.54 -6.13
N VAL A 119 -1.79 -5.19 -7.20
CA VAL A 119 -1.32 -6.09 -8.26
C VAL A 119 0.21 -5.98 -8.34
N TYR A 120 0.88 -7.10 -8.53
CA TYR A 120 2.31 -7.17 -8.80
C TYR A 120 2.56 -7.63 -10.23
N LEU A 121 3.50 -6.99 -10.90
CA LEU A 121 3.93 -7.29 -12.27
C LEU A 121 5.36 -7.84 -12.21
N PRO A 122 5.56 -9.17 -12.28
CA PRO A 122 6.88 -9.78 -12.17
C PRO A 122 7.86 -9.32 -13.25
N GLY A 123 7.39 -9.17 -14.49
CA GLY A 123 8.23 -8.72 -15.61
C GLY A 123 8.74 -7.29 -15.46
N GLU A 124 7.98 -6.42 -14.78
CA GLU A 124 8.35 -5.02 -14.52
C GLU A 124 8.91 -4.81 -13.10
N ARG A 125 8.86 -5.85 -12.24
CA ARG A 125 9.15 -5.77 -10.79
C ARG A 125 8.40 -4.62 -10.11
N LEU A 126 7.16 -4.42 -10.53
CA LEU A 126 6.35 -3.25 -10.20
C LEU A 126 5.13 -3.65 -9.36
N TYR A 127 4.95 -2.99 -8.23
CA TYR A 127 3.75 -3.06 -7.41
C TYR A 127 2.82 -1.88 -7.72
N LEU A 128 1.55 -2.21 -7.97
CA LEU A 128 0.47 -1.26 -8.24
C LEU A 128 -0.60 -1.40 -7.14
N PRO A 129 -0.75 -0.41 -6.25
CA PRO A 129 -1.79 -0.47 -5.23
C PRO A 129 -3.18 -0.33 -5.85
N LEU A 130 -4.17 -1.03 -5.30
CA LEU A 130 -5.57 -0.74 -5.59
C LEU A 130 -5.94 0.62 -4.99
N SER A 131 -6.91 1.30 -5.60
CA SER A 131 -7.49 2.54 -5.08
C SER A 131 -8.02 2.38 -3.66
N ARG A 132 -8.54 1.19 -3.33
CA ARG A 132 -8.98 0.80 -1.99
C ARG A 132 -8.73 -0.69 -1.77
N PRO A 133 -8.30 -1.13 -0.57
CA PRO A 133 -8.24 -2.54 -0.24
C PRO A 133 -9.61 -3.22 -0.37
N VAL A 134 -9.63 -4.41 -0.96
CA VAL A 134 -10.86 -5.22 -1.14
C VAL A 134 -10.75 -6.49 -0.30
N ALA A 135 -11.84 -6.93 0.33
CA ALA A 135 -11.81 -8.17 1.11
C ALA A 135 -11.43 -9.37 0.23
N LEU A 136 -10.53 -10.23 0.71
CA LEU A 136 -10.11 -11.46 0.04
C LEU A 136 -10.97 -12.62 0.53
N PRO A 137 -11.88 -13.14 -0.29
CA PRO A 137 -12.82 -14.18 0.12
C PRO A 137 -12.23 -15.55 -0.20
N VAL A 138 -11.47 -16.13 0.73
CA VAL A 138 -10.88 -17.45 0.54
C VAL A 138 -11.86 -18.54 0.98
N SER A 139 -12.10 -19.52 0.11
CA SER A 139 -12.63 -20.82 0.51
C SER A 139 -11.51 -21.60 1.20
N MET A 140 -11.58 -21.78 2.52
CA MET A 140 -10.68 -22.73 3.18
C MET A 140 -10.98 -24.14 2.65
N ARG A 141 -10.01 -24.79 2.02
CA ARG A 141 -9.93 -26.24 1.99
C ARG A 141 -8.79 -26.64 2.92
N GLN A 142 -9.16 -27.20 4.08
CA GLN A 142 -8.24 -27.95 4.93
C GLN A 142 -7.88 -29.27 4.27
#